data_AF-A0AAV0J0U8-F1
#
_entry.id   AF-A0AAV0J0U8-F1
#
_cell.length_a   1.000
_cell.length_b   1.000
_cell.length_c   1.000
_cell.angle_alpha   90.00
_cell.angle_beta   90.00
_cell.angle_gamma   90.00
#
_symmetry.space_group_name_H-M   'P 1'
#
loop_
_entity.id
_entity.type
_entity.pdbx_description
1 polymer ?
#
loop_
_entity_poly.entity_id
_entity_poly.type
_entity_poly.pdbx_seq_one_letter_code
_entity_poly.pdbx_strand_id
1 'polypeptide(L)'
;MSGAYKSHADGGFDPNALPVVHNISYRDVVAQNVTVSAVLDGLEKSHFTGICISNVTLNLGPAARELQWNCTNVAGTTSRVTPKPCDELPEKAGDCPFPEDKLPIDDVVLKSCSTA
;
A
#
# COMPACT_ATOMS: atom_id res chain seq x y z
N MET A 1 -0.59 3.78 5.13
CA MET A 1 -1.43 4.79 4.46
C MET A 1 -2.48 5.25 5.45
N SER A 2 -2.64 6.57 5.67
CA SER A 2 -3.72 7.10 6.51
C SER A 2 -4.38 8.30 5.82
N GLY A 3 -5.69 8.43 5.96
CA GLY A 3 -6.46 9.61 5.57
C GLY A 3 -6.60 10.64 6.69
N ALA A 4 -6.18 10.33 7.92
CA ALA A 4 -6.41 11.16 9.11
C ALA A 4 -5.47 12.39 9.23
N TYR A 5 -4.94 12.89 8.10
CA TYR A 5 -4.14 14.10 8.05
C TYR A 5 -5.06 15.33 8.05
N LYS A 6 -5.07 16.06 9.17
CA LYS A 6 -5.96 17.22 9.39
C LYS A 6 -5.26 18.57 9.13
N SER A 7 -4.13 18.56 8.42
CA SER A 7 -3.32 19.76 8.18
C SER A 7 -3.48 20.25 6.76
N HIS A 8 -3.67 21.56 6.60
CA HIS A 8 -3.67 22.25 5.31
C HIS A 8 -2.74 23.47 5.41
N ALA A 9 -2.07 23.82 4.30
CA ALA A 9 -1.06 24.89 4.29
C ALA A 9 -1.65 26.28 4.53
N ASP A 10 -2.93 26.45 4.24
CA ASP A 10 -3.72 27.66 4.43
C ASP A 10 -5.12 27.32 4.96
N GLY A 11 -5.88 28.36 5.36
CA GLY A 11 -7.25 28.23 5.85
C GLY A 11 -8.34 28.35 4.77
N GLY A 12 -7.98 28.41 3.49
CA GLY A 12 -8.91 28.54 2.36
C GLY A 12 -9.47 27.21 1.87
N PHE A 13 -9.04 26.09 2.45
CA PHE A 13 -9.53 24.76 2.07
C PHE A 13 -10.97 24.52 2.50
N ASP A 14 -11.69 23.71 1.71
CA ASP A 14 -12.98 23.20 2.11
C ASP A 14 -12.80 21.94 2.99
N PRO A 15 -13.18 21.98 4.29
CA PRO A 15 -13.07 20.83 5.18
C PRO A 15 -13.99 19.66 4.81
N ASN A 16 -14.93 19.86 3.88
CA ASN A 16 -15.82 18.81 3.38
C ASN A 16 -15.35 18.21 2.05
N ALA A 17 -14.29 18.76 1.43
CA ALA A 17 -13.70 18.21 0.22
C ALA A 17 -12.90 16.95 0.56
N LEU A 18 -13.56 15.79 0.52
CA LEU A 18 -12.92 14.50 0.77
C LEU A 18 -12.27 13.95 -0.49
N PRO A 19 -11.04 13.41 -0.41
CA PRO A 19 -10.38 12.83 -1.57
C PRO A 19 -11.05 11.52 -1.97
N VAL A 20 -11.05 11.23 -3.28
CA VAL A 20 -11.31 9.89 -3.80
C VAL A 20 -9.97 9.18 -3.94
N VAL A 21 -9.73 8.18 -3.11
CA VAL A 21 -8.53 7.36 -3.16
C VAL A 21 -8.92 5.98 -3.66
N HIS A 22 -8.50 5.67 -4.89
CA HIS A 22 -8.86 4.45 -5.59
C HIS A 22 -7.71 3.92 -6.44
N ASN A 23 -7.78 2.65 -6.86
CA ASN A 23 -6.85 2.00 -7.78
C ASN A 23 -5.40 2.04 -7.29
N ILE A 24 -5.19 1.48 -6.09
CA ILE A 24 -3.87 1.41 -5.45
C ILE A 24 -3.38 -0.04 -5.56
N SER A 25 -2.29 -0.26 -6.30
CA SER A 25 -1.72 -1.59 -6.50
C SER A 25 -0.35 -1.73 -5.85
N TYR A 26 -0.18 -2.75 -5.03
CA TYR A 26 1.11 -3.22 -4.53
C TYR A 26 1.38 -4.60 -5.13
N ARG A 27 2.53 -4.76 -5.78
CA ARG A 27 2.92 -6.03 -6.39
C ARG A 27 4.40 -6.31 -6.19
N ASP A 28 4.75 -7.58 -6.00
CA ASP A 28 6.13 -8.08 -5.95
C ASP A 28 6.95 -7.42 -4.81
N VAL A 29 6.40 -7.42 -3.60
CA VAL A 29 7.03 -6.81 -2.42
C VAL A 29 7.62 -7.89 -1.52
N VAL A 30 8.91 -7.75 -1.18
CA VAL A 30 9.57 -8.58 -0.17
C VAL A 30 10.14 -7.69 0.92
N ALA A 31 9.84 -8.00 2.18
CA ALA A 31 10.37 -7.29 3.33
C ALA A 31 10.91 -8.26 4.40
N GLN A 32 11.88 -7.79 5.17
CA GLN A 32 12.53 -8.53 6.26
C GLN A 32 12.46 -7.74 7.56
N ASN A 33 12.48 -8.44 8.70
CA ASN A 33 12.43 -7.83 10.03
C ASN A 33 11.22 -6.89 10.22
N VAL A 34 10.08 -7.27 9.66
CA VAL A 34 8.85 -6.48 9.67
C VAL A 34 8.24 -6.45 11.08
N THR A 35 7.95 -5.26 11.60
CA THR A 35 7.29 -5.11 12.91
C THR A 35 5.77 -5.00 12.79
N VAL A 36 5.29 -4.38 11.72
CA VAL A 36 3.88 -4.26 11.33
C VAL A 36 3.80 -4.42 9.82
N SER A 37 2.92 -5.29 9.33
CA SER A 37 2.79 -5.60 7.90
C SER A 37 2.19 -4.44 7.11
N ALA A 38 1.08 -3.87 7.58
CA ALA A 38 0.55 -2.62 7.05
C ALA A 38 -0.39 -1.92 8.04
N VAL A 39 -0.47 -0.60 7.90
CA VAL A 39 -1.53 0.22 8.48
C VAL A 39 -2.23 0.92 7.32
N LEU A 40 -3.50 0.60 7.11
CA LEU A 40 -4.38 1.07 6.05
C LEU A 40 -5.61 1.71 6.70
N ASP A 41 -5.57 3.02 6.85
CA ASP A 41 -6.54 3.79 7.62
C ASP A 41 -7.21 4.82 6.70
N GLY A 42 -8.31 4.44 6.07
CA GLY A 42 -9.11 5.31 5.22
C GLY A 42 -9.99 6.29 6.01
N LEU A 43 -10.72 7.13 5.29
CA LEU A 43 -11.66 8.07 5.90
C LEU A 43 -13.05 7.44 6.04
N GLU A 44 -13.69 7.57 7.20
CA GLU A 44 -15.05 7.04 7.45
C GLU A 44 -16.07 7.53 6.43
N LYS A 45 -15.96 8.79 6.00
CA LYS A 45 -16.85 9.39 4.99
C LYS A 45 -16.38 9.21 3.54
N SER A 46 -15.15 8.69 3.33
CA SER A 46 -14.56 8.45 2.01
C SER A 46 -13.56 7.30 2.09
N HIS A 47 -14.06 6.07 2.05
CA HIS A 47 -13.23 4.88 2.19
C HIS A 47 -12.19 4.81 1.07
N PHE A 48 -11.02 4.27 1.39
CA PHE A 48 -10.01 3.98 0.37
C PHE A 48 -10.37 2.66 -0.29
N THR A 49 -10.58 2.66 -1.60
CA THR A 49 -11.13 1.49 -2.32
C THR A 49 -10.21 1.04 -3.45
N GLY A 50 -10.48 -0.12 -4.03
CA GLY A 50 -9.65 -0.63 -5.14
C GLY A 50 -8.20 -0.86 -4.74
N ILE A 51 -7.95 -1.17 -3.47
CA ILE A 51 -6.65 -1.61 -3.01
C ILE A 51 -6.43 -3.03 -3.55
N CYS A 52 -5.32 -3.25 -4.23
CA CYS A 52 -4.91 -4.56 -4.69
C CYS A 52 -3.51 -4.85 -4.17
N ILE A 53 -3.32 -5.98 -3.49
CA ILE A 53 -2.00 -6.41 -3.02
C ILE A 53 -1.72 -7.83 -3.53
N SER A 54 -0.72 -8.01 -4.39
CA SER A 54 -0.40 -9.33 -4.96
C SER A 54 1.08 -9.69 -4.84
N ASN A 55 1.39 -10.96 -4.58
CA ASN A 55 2.76 -11.47 -4.49
C ASN A 55 3.62 -10.70 -3.49
N VAL A 56 3.19 -10.71 -2.22
CA VAL A 56 3.86 -9.97 -1.14
C VAL A 56 4.28 -10.92 -0.03
N THR A 57 5.57 -10.88 0.33
CA THR A 57 6.15 -11.71 1.39
C THR A 57 6.82 -10.83 2.44
N LEU A 58 6.20 -10.76 3.61
CA LEU A 58 6.67 -9.95 4.75
C LEU A 58 7.18 -10.89 5.84
N ASN A 59 8.50 -10.94 6.01
CA ASN A 59 9.12 -11.75 7.04
C ASN A 59 9.17 -10.96 8.35
N LEU A 60 8.41 -11.44 9.34
CA LEU A 60 8.26 -10.79 10.64
C LEU A 60 9.54 -10.84 11.46
N GLY A 61 9.87 -9.73 12.12
CA GLY A 61 11.02 -9.61 13.01
C GLY A 61 10.71 -9.99 14.46
N PRO A 62 11.72 -10.04 15.34
CA PRO A 62 11.53 -10.33 16.77
C PRO A 62 10.63 -9.32 17.50
N ALA A 63 10.57 -8.08 17.00
CA ALA A 63 9.73 -7.01 17.55
C ALA A 63 8.36 -6.88 16.83
N ALA A 64 7.89 -7.95 16.18
CA ALA A 64 6.60 -7.98 15.51
C ALA A 64 5.44 -7.80 16.49
N ARG A 65 4.51 -6.92 16.14
CA ARG A 65 3.26 -6.72 16.88
C ARG A 65 2.26 -7.83 16.58
N GLU A 66 1.31 -8.08 17.48
CA GLU A 66 0.24 -9.05 17.19
C GLU A 66 -0.65 -8.59 16.03
N LEU A 67 -1.09 -7.32 16.06
CA LEU A 67 -1.84 -6.72 14.96
C LEU A 67 -0.89 -6.35 13.81
N GLN A 68 -0.76 -7.28 12.87
CA GLN A 68 0.09 -7.11 11.68
C GLN A 68 -0.56 -6.24 10.60
N TRP A 69 -1.86 -6.41 10.39
CA TRP A 69 -2.64 -5.65 9.43
C TRP A 69 -3.68 -4.85 10.18
N ASN A 70 -3.53 -3.53 10.19
CA ASN A 70 -4.55 -2.63 10.73
C ASN A 70 -5.29 -2.01 9.56
N CYS A 71 -6.56 -2.39 9.39
CA CYS A 71 -7.40 -1.97 8.27
C CYS A 71 -8.65 -1.29 8.82
N THR A 72 -8.86 -0.04 8.43
CA THR A 72 -10.02 0.75 8.82
C THR A 72 -10.51 1.52 7.60
N ASN A 73 -11.81 1.50 7.30
CA ASN A 73 -12.42 2.26 6.19
C ASN A 73 -11.72 2.03 4.83
N VAL A 74 -11.32 0.78 4.56
CA VAL A 74 -10.64 0.37 3.34
C VAL A 74 -11.39 -0.78 2.67
N ALA A 75 -11.22 -0.96 1.37
CA ALA A 75 -11.74 -2.11 0.64
C ALA A 75 -10.85 -2.48 -0.55
N GLY A 76 -10.67 -3.78 -0.77
CA GLY A 76 -9.77 -4.26 -1.80
C GLY A 76 -9.71 -5.77 -1.94
N THR A 77 -8.61 -6.27 -2.50
CA THR A 77 -8.36 -7.69 -2.70
C THR A 77 -6.88 -8.01 -2.54
N THR A 78 -6.57 -9.21 -2.08
CA THR A 78 -5.20 -9.72 -2.00
C THR A 78 -5.00 -10.99 -2.80
N SER A 79 -3.75 -11.34 -3.14
CA SER A 79 -3.40 -12.59 -3.83
C SER A 79 -1.97 -12.99 -3.48
N ARG A 80 -1.74 -14.17 -2.90
CA ARG A 80 -0.38 -14.63 -2.52
C ARG A 80 0.33 -13.63 -1.60
N VAL A 81 -0.32 -13.27 -0.50
CA VAL A 81 0.20 -12.33 0.49
C VAL A 81 0.45 -13.06 1.80
N THR A 82 1.65 -12.92 2.36
CA THR A 82 2.02 -13.50 3.67
C THR A 82 2.67 -12.43 4.55
N PRO A 83 2.23 -12.24 5.80
CA PRO A 83 1.16 -12.96 6.52
C PRO A 83 -0.25 -12.55 6.05
N LYS A 84 -1.26 -13.36 6.42
CA LYS A 84 -2.67 -13.16 6.01
C LYS A 84 -3.14 -11.72 6.34
N PRO A 85 -3.67 -10.98 5.35
CA PRO A 85 -4.29 -9.67 5.55
C PRO A 85 -5.60 -9.69 6.35
N CYS A 86 -6.10 -8.49 6.62
CA CYS A 86 -7.42 -8.23 7.22
C CYS A 86 -8.59 -8.63 6.30
N ASP A 87 -9.80 -8.76 6.86
CA ASP A 87 -10.98 -9.25 6.13
C ASP A 87 -11.51 -8.25 5.09
N GLU A 88 -11.16 -6.96 5.21
CA GLU A 88 -11.43 -5.92 4.21
C GLU A 88 -10.65 -6.12 2.90
N LEU A 89 -9.63 -6.99 2.93
CA LEU A 89 -8.77 -7.34 1.80
C LEU A 89 -8.79 -8.85 1.53
N PRO A 90 -9.96 -9.42 1.17
CA PRO A 90 -10.10 -10.85 0.95
C PRO A 90 -9.18 -11.35 -0.17
N GLU A 91 -8.72 -12.59 -0.02
CA GLU A 91 -7.90 -13.24 -1.02
C GLU A 91 -8.74 -13.60 -2.26
N LYS A 92 -8.25 -13.23 -3.45
CA LYS A 92 -8.83 -13.57 -4.76
C LYS A 92 -7.72 -13.92 -5.73
N ALA A 93 -8.03 -14.83 -6.66
CA ALA A 93 -7.10 -15.16 -7.74
C ALA A 93 -6.91 -13.96 -8.69
N GLY A 94 -5.69 -13.82 -9.20
CA GLY A 94 -5.30 -12.72 -10.09
C GLY A 94 -4.11 -11.93 -9.53
N ASP A 95 -3.49 -11.16 -10.41
CA ASP A 95 -2.41 -10.25 -10.06
C ASP A 95 -2.90 -8.82 -10.14
N CYS A 96 -2.33 -7.96 -9.30
CA CYS A 96 -2.68 -6.56 -9.31
C CYS A 96 -2.19 -5.90 -10.61
N PRO A 97 -3.03 -5.06 -11.23
CA PRO A 97 -2.65 -4.36 -12.44
C PRO A 97 -1.52 -3.40 -12.11
N PHE A 98 -0.55 -3.32 -13.01
CA PHE A 98 0.54 -2.36 -12.98
C PHE A 98 0.57 -1.66 -14.33
N PRO A 99 0.90 -0.36 -14.41
CA PRO A 99 0.98 0.34 -15.68
C PRO A 99 1.93 -0.38 -16.64
N GLU A 100 1.48 -0.62 -17.86
CA GLU A 100 2.29 -1.19 -18.94
C GLU A 100 3.10 -0.11 -19.68
N ASP A 101 2.75 1.16 -19.47
CA ASP A 101 3.44 2.31 -20.02
C ASP A 101 4.86 2.37 -19.46
N LYS A 102 5.84 2.28 -20.36
CA LYS A 102 7.25 2.48 -20.01
C LYS A 102 7.57 3.96 -20.04
N LEU A 103 8.12 4.46 -18.93
CA LEU A 103 8.69 5.80 -18.88
C LEU A 103 10.13 5.75 -19.42
N PRO A 104 10.66 6.85 -19.98
CA PRO A 104 12.06 6.89 -20.46
C PRO A 104 13.10 6.52 -19.39
N ILE A 105 12.76 6.65 -18.10
CA ILE A 105 13.62 6.26 -16.98
C ILE A 105 13.79 4.75 -16.85
N ASP A 106 12.82 3.96 -17.32
CA ASP A 106 12.83 2.49 -17.19
C ASP A 106 13.84 1.82 -18.13
N ASP A 107 14.24 2.52 -19.20
CA ASP A 107 15.23 2.05 -20.18
C ASP A 107 16.66 2.59 -19.89
N VAL A 108 16.86 3.31 -18.78
CA VAL A 108 18.16 3.88 -18.45
C VAL A 108 19.14 2.78 -18.03
N VAL A 109 20.21 2.62 -18.80
CA VAL A 109 21.32 1.72 -18.46
C VAL A 109 22.15 2.34 -17.34
N LEU A 110 22.04 1.76 -16.15
CA LEU A 110 22.86 2.16 -15.00
C LEU A 110 24.33 1.78 -15.25
N LYS A 111 25.22 2.75 -15.11
CA LYS A 111 26.67 2.51 -15.08
C LYS A 111 27.08 2.26 -13.63
N SER A 112 27.79 1.17 -13.38
CA SER A 112 28.44 0.95 -12.10
C SER A 112 29.74 1.74 -12.02
N CYS A 113 29.96 2.40 -10.89
CA CYS A 113 31.26 2.95 -10.53
C CYS A 113 31.96 1.97 -9.59
N SER A 114 33.23 1.66 -9.86
CA SER A 114 34.09 0.95 -8.93
C SER A 114 35.07 1.93 -8.28
N THR A 115 35.17 1.91 -6.96
CA THR A 115 36.29 2.56 -6.25
C THR A 115 37.54 1.69 -6.40
N ALA A 116 38.65 2.31 -6.83
CA ALA A 116 39.96 1.66 -6.89
C ALA A 116 40.53 1.40 -5.48
#